data_AF-A0A9X1V0J6-F1
#
_entry.id   AF-A0A9X1V0J6-F1
#
_cell.length_a   1.000
_cell.length_b   1.000
_cell.length_c   1.000
_cell.angle_alpha   90.00
_cell.angle_beta   90.00
_cell.angle_gamma   90.00
#
_symmetry.space_group_name_H-M   'P 1'
#
loop_
_entity.id
_entity.type
_entity.pdbx_description
1 polymer ?
#
loop_
_entity_poly.entity_id
_entity_poly.type
_entity_poly.pdbx_seq_one_letter_code
_entity_poly.pdbx_strand_id
1 'polypeptide(L)'
;MSSNYRFILEPYTGPKSRYRCPSCHKPKVFTRYIDLGNSKKYIDDTVGRCDREQKCEYHLSPSEYFESTNTLIPTRSNSIPINKKVNKTSFIPDRYVKQSLRVTSENNFLDYLHSVINNEEAINKVREKYFVGTSKKWFGATIFWQIDDKNRTRTGKCILYNSETGRKQKINWVHAMAKLQNFNLQQCLFGLHLINTDNKKPIAIVESEKTAIIASLAFPEYIWMATGGLNNLKEKMLKPLRGRNVILFPDAGCYKIWKVKIETLPSDINIQISDLLYHKATPEQKREGLDIADYIIDIWKNL
;
A
#
# COMPACT_ATOMS: atom_id res chain seq x y z
N MET A 1 -11.09 14.68 16.67
CA MET A 1 -11.28 13.99 17.96
C MET A 1 -10.61 12.63 17.85
N SER A 2 -9.52 12.38 18.57
CA SER A 2 -8.66 11.21 18.33
C SER A 2 -9.02 10.07 19.29
N SER A 3 -9.68 9.04 18.77
CA SER A 3 -10.08 7.84 19.52
C SER A 3 -8.85 7.09 20.07
N ASN A 4 -8.73 7.02 21.39
CA ASN A 4 -7.73 6.20 22.08
C ASN A 4 -8.17 4.73 22.07
N TYR A 5 -7.71 3.96 21.09
CA TYR A 5 -8.05 2.53 20.97
C TYR A 5 -7.22 1.68 21.95
N ARG A 6 -7.90 0.96 22.86
CA ARG A 6 -7.30 -0.01 23.80
C ARG A 6 -6.70 -1.22 23.09
N PHE A 7 -7.38 -1.71 22.06
CA PHE A 7 -6.94 -2.85 21.27
C PHE A 7 -6.36 -2.38 19.94
N ILE A 8 -5.15 -2.83 19.62
CA ILE A 8 -4.49 -2.51 18.36
C ILE A 8 -3.95 -3.78 17.70
N LEU A 9 -3.80 -3.77 16.38
CA LEU A 9 -3.04 -4.82 15.70
C LEU A 9 -1.56 -4.72 16.09
N GLU A 10 -0.94 -5.87 16.31
CA GLU A 10 0.49 -5.96 16.64
C GLU A 10 1.35 -5.22 15.59
N PRO A 11 2.17 -4.23 16.00
CA PRO A 11 3.08 -3.55 15.11
C PRO A 11 4.05 -4.52 14.44
N TYR A 12 4.29 -4.34 13.13
CA TYR A 12 5.22 -5.19 12.40
C TYR A 12 6.67 -4.97 12.86
N THR A 13 7.29 -6.01 13.41
CA THR A 13 8.72 -6.03 13.81
C THR A 13 9.55 -7.01 12.99
N GLY A 14 8.93 -7.64 11.98
CA GLY A 14 9.54 -8.63 11.09
C GLY A 14 8.69 -9.88 10.92
N PRO A 15 9.16 -10.90 10.18
CA PRO A 15 8.39 -12.11 9.88
C PRO A 15 7.95 -12.91 11.11
N LYS A 16 8.57 -12.72 12.28
CA LYS A 16 8.19 -13.37 13.54
C LYS A 16 6.92 -12.76 14.17
N SER A 17 6.62 -11.49 13.87
CA SER A 17 5.36 -10.83 14.27
C SER A 17 4.19 -11.14 13.33
N ARG A 18 4.30 -12.22 12.54
CA ARG A 18 3.27 -12.68 11.63
C ARG A 18 3.05 -14.17 11.81
N TYR A 19 1.80 -14.52 12.12
CA TYR A 19 1.41 -15.86 12.53
C TYR A 19 0.76 -16.63 11.38
N ARG A 20 0.41 -17.88 11.65
CA ARG A 20 -0.43 -18.68 10.77
C ARG A 20 -1.87 -18.19 10.87
N CYS A 21 -2.51 -17.94 9.73
CA CYS A 21 -3.92 -17.54 9.70
C CYS A 21 -4.81 -18.72 10.14
N PRO A 22 -5.76 -18.54 11.06
CA PRO A 22 -6.65 -19.62 11.52
C PRO A 22 -7.63 -20.08 10.43
N SER A 23 -7.96 -19.22 9.45
CA SER A 23 -8.85 -19.57 8.34
C SER A 23 -8.12 -20.22 7.16
N CYS A 24 -7.16 -19.54 6.52
CA CYS A 24 -6.48 -20.09 5.33
C CYS A 24 -5.24 -20.95 5.64
N HIS A 25 -4.86 -21.08 6.91
CA HIS A 25 -3.70 -21.82 7.40
C HIS A 25 -2.34 -21.44 6.77
N LYS A 26 -2.25 -20.33 6.03
CA LYS A 26 -0.98 -19.86 5.47
C LYS A 26 -0.11 -19.27 6.58
N PRO A 27 1.20 -19.59 6.61
CA PRO A 27 2.12 -19.06 7.62
C PRO A 27 2.50 -17.61 7.31
N LYS A 28 2.85 -16.83 8.34
CA LYS A 28 3.39 -15.47 8.24
C LYS A 28 2.51 -14.46 7.48
N VAL A 29 1.20 -14.63 7.58
CA VAL A 29 0.21 -13.71 6.97
C VAL A 29 -0.82 -13.21 7.96
N PHE A 30 -0.73 -13.55 9.25
CA PHE A 30 -1.74 -13.18 10.24
C PHE A 30 -1.19 -12.21 11.28
N THR A 31 -1.91 -11.13 11.54
CA THR A 31 -1.57 -10.12 12.55
C THR A 31 -2.57 -10.19 13.70
N ARG A 32 -2.13 -10.44 14.93
CA ARG A 32 -3.00 -10.55 16.11
C ARG A 32 -3.30 -9.20 16.74
N TYR A 33 -4.44 -9.09 17.44
CA TYR A 33 -4.73 -7.94 18.30
C TYR A 33 -4.03 -8.09 19.66
N ILE A 34 -3.50 -6.96 20.15
CA ILE A 34 -2.92 -6.82 21.48
C ILE A 34 -3.74 -5.84 22.31
N ASP A 35 -3.89 -6.14 23.61
CA ASP A 35 -4.52 -5.25 24.59
C ASP A 35 -3.46 -4.36 25.26
N LEU A 36 -3.57 -3.05 25.06
CA LEU A 36 -2.67 -2.07 25.68
C LEU A 36 -3.02 -1.79 27.15
N GLY A 37 -4.24 -2.09 27.59
CA GLY A 37 -4.68 -1.91 28.98
C GLY A 37 -4.13 -2.97 29.93
N ASN A 38 -3.87 -4.17 29.42
CA ASN A 38 -3.34 -5.31 30.17
C ASN A 38 -2.00 -5.75 29.58
N SER A 39 -0.92 -5.04 29.93
CA SER A 39 0.49 -5.43 29.67
C SER A 39 0.72 -6.20 28.35
N LYS A 40 0.29 -5.65 27.20
CA LYS A 40 0.49 -6.22 25.85
C LYS A 40 0.19 -7.72 25.71
N LYS A 41 -0.82 -8.27 26.39
CA LYS A 41 -1.28 -9.64 26.11
C LYS A 41 -2.03 -9.69 24.78
N TYR A 42 -1.78 -10.74 23.99
CA TYR A 42 -2.66 -11.09 22.88
C TYR A 42 -4.03 -11.46 23.45
N ILE A 43 -5.10 -11.04 22.78
CA ILE A 43 -6.46 -11.34 23.23
C ILE A 43 -6.72 -12.85 23.11
N ASP A 44 -6.44 -13.39 21.93
CA ASP A 44 -6.55 -14.81 21.61
C ASP A 44 -5.71 -15.07 20.35
N ASP A 45 -5.34 -16.33 20.14
CA ASP A 45 -4.53 -16.77 19.01
C ASP A 45 -5.24 -16.63 17.65
N THR A 46 -6.57 -16.56 17.66
CA THR A 46 -7.47 -16.41 16.51
C THR A 46 -7.92 -14.96 16.28
N VAL A 47 -7.77 -14.07 17.26
CA VAL A 47 -8.26 -12.68 17.16
C VAL A 47 -7.22 -11.81 16.45
N GLY A 48 -7.55 -11.38 15.24
CA GLY A 48 -6.61 -10.72 14.35
C GLY A 48 -7.12 -10.60 12.93
N ARG A 49 -6.21 -10.24 12.03
CA ARG A 49 -6.51 -10.04 10.60
C ARG A 49 -5.48 -10.73 9.72
N CYS A 50 -5.98 -11.37 8.65
CA CYS A 50 -5.17 -11.96 7.61
C CYS A 50 -4.75 -10.91 6.58
N ASP A 51 -3.46 -10.83 6.27
CA ASP A 51 -2.87 -9.95 5.27
C ASP A 51 -3.27 -10.36 3.83
N ARG A 52 -3.82 -11.57 3.63
CA ARG A 52 -4.37 -12.04 2.35
C ARG A 52 -5.82 -11.60 2.18
N GLU A 53 -6.07 -10.31 2.29
CA GLU A 53 -7.41 -9.73 2.43
C GLU A 53 -8.34 -10.16 1.28
N GLN A 54 -7.93 -10.06 0.02
CA GLN A 54 -8.77 -10.48 -1.13
C GLN A 54 -9.03 -11.99 -1.24
N LYS A 55 -8.14 -12.84 -0.69
CA LYS A 55 -8.23 -14.30 -0.87
C LYS A 55 -8.77 -15.05 0.34
N CYS A 56 -8.64 -14.45 1.52
CA CYS A 56 -8.96 -15.10 2.79
C CYS A 56 -10.01 -14.31 3.55
N GLU A 57 -10.00 -12.97 3.44
CA GLU A 57 -10.92 -12.04 4.09
C GLU A 57 -11.02 -12.15 5.62
N TYR A 58 -10.27 -13.06 6.25
CA TYR A 58 -10.38 -13.35 7.66
C TYR A 58 -9.95 -12.14 8.51
N HIS A 59 -10.91 -11.60 9.23
CA HIS A 59 -10.74 -10.58 10.25
C HIS A 59 -11.70 -10.91 11.39
N LEU A 60 -11.14 -11.22 12.57
CA LEU A 60 -11.89 -11.31 13.81
C LEU A 60 -11.42 -10.16 14.71
N SER A 61 -12.28 -9.17 14.90
CA SER A 61 -12.01 -8.02 15.75
C SER A 61 -12.21 -8.37 17.23
N PRO A 62 -11.62 -7.59 18.15
CA PRO A 62 -11.86 -7.75 19.59
C PRO A 62 -13.34 -7.67 19.96
N SER A 63 -14.13 -6.79 19.32
CA SER A 63 -15.58 -6.66 19.62
C SER A 63 -16.31 -7.95 19.32
N GLU A 64 -16.14 -8.47 18.10
CA GLU A 64 -16.77 -9.71 17.63
C GLU A 64 -16.35 -10.92 18.49
N TYR A 65 -15.09 -10.97 18.95
CA TYR A 65 -14.63 -12.03 19.83
C TYR A 65 -15.28 -11.98 21.21
N PHE A 66 -15.32 -10.82 21.86
CA PHE A 66 -15.92 -10.70 23.20
C PHE A 66 -17.45 -10.92 23.16
N GLU A 67 -18.11 -10.48 22.09
CA GLU A 67 -19.52 -10.77 21.84
C GLU A 67 -19.78 -12.27 21.67
N SER A 68 -18.98 -12.97 20.87
CA SER A 68 -19.17 -14.40 20.59
C SER A 68 -18.78 -15.33 21.74
N THR A 69 -17.86 -14.91 22.62
CA THR A 69 -17.38 -15.70 23.76
C THR A 69 -18.12 -15.41 25.06
N ASN A 70 -19.14 -14.53 25.03
CA ASN A 70 -19.88 -14.04 26.19
C ASN A 70 -18.97 -13.54 27.34
N THR A 71 -17.78 -13.06 26.98
CA THR A 71 -16.75 -12.63 27.92
C THR A 71 -16.87 -11.12 28.09
N LEU A 72 -17.10 -10.66 29.32
CA LEU A 72 -17.18 -9.24 29.63
C LEU A 72 -15.89 -8.53 29.19
N ILE A 73 -16.02 -7.51 28.34
CA ILE A 73 -14.92 -6.59 28.02
C ILE A 73 -14.47 -6.00 29.36
N PRO A 74 -13.21 -6.18 29.80
CA PRO A 74 -12.78 -5.68 31.10
C PRO A 74 -13.06 -4.17 31.14
N THR A 75 -13.78 -3.70 32.16
CA THR A 75 -14.21 -2.30 32.25
C THR A 75 -13.01 -1.35 32.29
N ARG A 76 -13.19 -0.15 31.71
CA ARG A 76 -12.17 0.91 31.62
C ARG A 76 -11.53 1.17 32.98
N SER A 77 -10.31 0.70 33.22
CA SER A 77 -9.44 1.32 34.21
C SER A 77 -8.93 2.64 33.62
N ASN A 78 -9.02 3.69 34.44
CA ASN A 78 -8.77 5.09 34.09
C ASN A 78 -7.70 5.28 33.00
N SER A 79 -8.10 5.92 31.90
CA SER A 79 -7.19 6.29 30.82
C SER A 79 -6.10 7.20 31.39
N ILE A 80 -4.92 6.63 31.63
CA ILE A 80 -3.72 7.43 31.86
C ILE A 80 -3.51 8.22 30.56
N PRO A 81 -3.52 9.56 30.60
CA PRO A 81 -3.20 10.35 29.43
C PRO A 81 -1.71 10.12 29.14
N ILE A 82 -1.42 9.15 28.28
CA ILE A 82 -0.08 9.00 27.70
C ILE A 82 0.09 10.22 26.81
N ASN A 83 0.80 11.21 27.33
CA ASN A 83 1.20 12.41 26.61
C ASN A 83 2.14 11.96 25.49
N LYS A 84 1.58 11.55 24.34
CA LYS A 84 2.35 11.14 23.17
C LYS A 84 3.12 12.37 22.69
N LYS A 85 4.41 12.42 23.02
CA LYS A 85 5.36 13.24 22.26
C LYS A 85 5.09 12.95 20.79
N VAL A 86 4.69 13.96 20.03
CA VAL A 86 4.53 13.83 18.58
C VAL A 86 5.92 13.57 18.03
N ASN A 87 6.25 12.30 17.81
CA ASN A 87 7.54 11.93 17.25
C ASN A 87 7.65 12.61 15.88
N LYS A 88 8.74 13.35 15.68
CA LYS A 88 9.03 14.00 14.39
C LYS A 88 9.15 12.91 13.33
N THR A 89 8.55 13.14 12.16
CA THR A 89 8.63 12.18 11.05
C THR A 89 10.08 12.02 10.60
N SER A 90 10.51 10.78 10.39
CA SER A 90 11.83 10.47 9.83
C SER A 90 11.80 10.49 8.29
N PHE A 91 12.96 10.67 7.68
CA PHE A 91 13.14 10.71 6.23
C PHE A 91 14.30 9.82 5.81
N ILE A 92 14.18 9.19 4.63
CA ILE A 92 15.31 8.52 3.99
C ILE A 92 16.20 9.61 3.36
N PRO A 93 17.52 9.58 3.57
CA PRO A 93 18.43 10.49 2.87
C PRO A 93 18.38 10.32 1.34
N ASP A 94 18.31 11.43 0.59
CA ASP A 94 18.19 11.45 -0.87
C ASP A 94 19.28 10.63 -1.60
N ARG A 95 20.45 10.47 -0.98
CA ARG A 95 21.53 9.63 -1.52
C ARG A 95 21.07 8.21 -1.83
N TYR A 96 20.13 7.64 -1.07
CA TYR A 96 19.60 6.30 -1.32
C TYR A 96 18.76 6.26 -2.60
N VAL A 97 17.93 7.29 -2.83
CA VAL A 97 17.17 7.43 -4.08
C VAL A 97 18.13 7.56 -5.25
N LYS A 98 19.04 8.55 -5.20
CA LYS A 98 20.04 8.79 -6.26
C LYS A 98 20.89 7.57 -6.56
N GLN A 99 21.36 6.85 -5.53
CA GLN A 99 22.15 5.64 -5.71
C GLN A 99 21.32 4.53 -6.37
N SER A 100 20.06 4.34 -5.96
CA SER A 100 19.20 3.30 -6.55
C SER A 100 18.88 3.54 -8.02
N LEU A 101 18.84 4.80 -8.47
CA LEU A 101 18.59 5.15 -9.86
C LEU A 101 19.80 4.89 -10.76
N ARG A 102 21.01 5.00 -10.22
CA ARG A 102 22.29 4.78 -10.94
C ARG A 102 22.71 3.32 -11.05
N VAL A 103 21.99 2.40 -10.40
CA VAL A 103 22.29 0.98 -10.49
C VAL A 103 21.95 0.49 -11.90
N THR A 104 22.95 -0.10 -12.55
CA THR A 104 22.87 -0.63 -13.93
C THR A 104 22.57 -2.12 -13.99
N SER A 105 22.56 -2.82 -12.85
CA SER A 105 22.15 -4.23 -12.81
C SER A 105 20.67 -4.37 -13.17
N GLU A 106 20.31 -5.59 -13.60
CA GLU A 106 18.94 -5.99 -13.95
C GLU A 106 17.91 -5.56 -12.91
N ASN A 107 16.70 -5.28 -13.41
CA ASN A 107 15.54 -4.91 -12.62
C ASN A 107 14.34 -5.64 -13.19
N ASN A 108 13.95 -6.74 -12.53
CA ASN A 108 12.93 -7.67 -13.01
C ASN A 108 11.58 -6.99 -13.31
N PHE A 109 11.26 -5.88 -12.64
CA PHE A 109 10.06 -5.12 -12.98
C PHE A 109 10.20 -4.37 -14.31
N LEU A 110 11.36 -3.75 -14.57
CA LEU A 110 11.61 -3.10 -15.86
C LEU A 110 11.66 -4.16 -16.96
N ASP A 111 12.32 -5.29 -16.74
CA ASP A 111 12.35 -6.41 -17.69
C ASP A 111 10.94 -6.91 -18.02
N TYR A 112 10.10 -7.04 -16.99
CA TYR A 112 8.68 -7.34 -17.17
C TYR A 112 7.96 -6.27 -17.99
N LEU A 113 8.17 -4.98 -17.71
CA LEU A 113 7.59 -3.90 -18.52
C LEU A 113 8.02 -3.99 -19.98
N HIS A 114 9.29 -4.29 -20.27
CA HIS A 114 9.79 -4.48 -21.65
C HIS A 114 9.02 -5.59 -22.35
N SER A 115 8.77 -6.72 -21.69
CA SER A 115 7.99 -7.84 -22.26
C SER A 115 6.51 -7.50 -22.54
N VAL A 116 5.98 -6.44 -21.93
CA VAL A 116 4.58 -6.05 -22.01
C VAL A 116 4.34 -4.95 -23.06
N ILE A 117 5.19 -3.92 -23.11
CA ILE A 117 4.99 -2.76 -24.01
C ILE A 117 6.01 -2.63 -25.13
N ASN A 118 7.14 -3.34 -25.05
CA ASN A 118 8.26 -3.28 -25.99
C ASN A 118 8.64 -1.84 -26.44
N ASN A 119 8.64 -0.88 -25.50
CA ASN A 119 8.95 0.53 -25.76
C ASN A 119 9.96 1.06 -24.73
N GLU A 120 11.23 0.99 -25.10
CA GLU A 120 12.38 1.40 -24.28
C GLU A 120 12.29 2.87 -23.82
N GLU A 121 11.93 3.77 -24.74
CA GLU A 121 11.88 5.20 -24.44
C GLU A 121 10.79 5.51 -23.40
N ALA A 122 9.60 4.92 -23.56
CA ALA A 122 8.51 5.10 -22.62
C ALA A 122 8.84 4.55 -21.23
N ILE A 123 9.50 3.38 -21.16
CA ILE A 123 9.93 2.76 -19.89
C ILE A 123 10.96 3.65 -19.18
N ASN A 124 11.96 4.17 -19.91
CA ASN A 124 12.96 5.05 -19.33
C ASN A 124 12.34 6.36 -18.82
N LYS A 125 11.43 6.97 -19.59
CA LYS A 125 10.68 8.16 -19.15
C LYS A 125 9.88 7.89 -17.86
N VAL A 126 9.20 6.75 -17.76
CA VAL A 126 8.42 6.41 -16.56
C VAL A 126 9.32 6.10 -15.37
N ARG A 127 10.46 5.43 -15.59
CA ARG A 127 11.47 5.13 -14.58
C ARG A 127 11.99 6.42 -13.96
N GLU A 128 12.33 7.40 -14.78
CA GLU A 128 12.79 8.72 -14.33
C GLU A 128 11.68 9.49 -13.62
N LYS A 129 10.49 9.58 -14.23
CA LYS A 129 9.33 10.30 -13.70
C LYS A 129 8.94 9.83 -12.29
N TYR A 130 8.87 8.52 -12.07
CA TYR A 130 8.48 7.94 -10.78
C TYR A 130 9.65 7.61 -9.86
N PHE A 131 10.88 7.91 -10.28
CA PHE A 131 12.11 7.50 -9.60
C PHE A 131 12.15 5.99 -9.30
N VAL A 132 11.79 5.14 -10.26
CA VAL A 132 11.84 3.68 -10.07
C VAL A 132 13.30 3.25 -9.90
N GLY A 133 13.67 2.83 -8.68
CA GLY A 133 15.04 2.46 -8.34
C GLY A 133 15.30 0.96 -8.44
N THR A 134 16.57 0.59 -8.44
CA THR A 134 17.03 -0.81 -8.34
C THR A 134 17.74 -1.02 -6.99
N SER A 135 17.42 -2.13 -6.32
CA SER A 135 17.97 -2.53 -5.04
C SER A 135 19.04 -3.60 -5.20
N LYS A 136 20.14 -3.49 -4.47
CA LYS A 136 21.16 -4.55 -4.37
C LYS A 136 20.81 -5.62 -3.34
N LYS A 137 19.70 -5.48 -2.60
CA LYS A 137 19.33 -6.43 -1.54
C LYS A 137 19.00 -7.82 -2.08
N TRP A 138 18.32 -7.85 -3.23
CA TRP A 138 18.03 -9.03 -4.02
C TRP A 138 18.33 -8.66 -5.47
N PHE A 139 19.04 -9.53 -6.19
CA PHE A 139 19.29 -9.33 -7.61
C PHE A 139 17.96 -9.17 -8.35
N GLY A 140 17.84 -8.13 -9.20
CA GLY A 140 16.59 -7.84 -9.91
C GLY A 140 15.51 -7.07 -9.13
N ALA A 141 15.75 -6.69 -7.87
CA ALA A 141 14.69 -6.05 -7.07
C ALA A 141 14.52 -4.56 -7.37
N THR A 142 13.26 -4.13 -7.42
CA THR A 142 12.81 -2.77 -7.68
C THR A 142 12.56 -2.03 -6.37
N ILE A 143 12.77 -0.71 -6.34
CA ILE A 143 12.36 0.16 -5.24
C ILE A 143 11.35 1.18 -5.75
N PHE A 144 10.16 1.18 -5.15
CA PHE A 144 9.18 2.24 -5.33
C PHE A 144 9.28 3.23 -4.17
N TRP A 145 9.74 4.45 -4.45
CA TRP A 145 9.93 5.48 -3.43
C TRP A 145 8.61 6.20 -3.10
N GLN A 146 8.35 6.36 -1.81
CA GLN A 146 7.28 7.21 -1.31
C GLN A 146 7.89 8.57 -0.97
N ILE A 147 7.72 9.53 -1.87
CA ILE A 147 8.25 10.89 -1.76
C ILE A 147 7.06 11.82 -1.60
N ASP A 148 7.12 12.71 -0.61
CA ASP A 148 6.00 13.60 -0.33
C ASP A 148 5.91 14.80 -1.27
N ASP A 149 4.86 15.59 -1.10
CA ASP A 149 4.56 16.85 -1.80
C ASP A 149 5.62 17.96 -1.62
N LYS A 150 6.59 17.74 -0.72
CA LYS A 150 7.73 18.63 -0.46
C LYS A 150 9.06 18.00 -0.92
N ASN A 151 8.98 16.97 -1.76
CA ASN A 151 10.14 16.22 -2.28
C ASN A 151 11.01 15.56 -1.20
N ARG A 152 10.43 15.19 -0.05
CA ARG A 152 11.14 14.49 1.02
C ARG A 152 10.81 12.99 0.99
N THR A 153 11.83 12.14 0.92
CA THR A 153 11.62 10.69 0.87
C THR A 153 11.16 10.14 2.23
N ARG A 154 9.94 9.61 2.29
CA ARG A 154 9.35 8.99 3.49
C ARG A 154 9.84 7.57 3.72
N THR A 155 9.94 6.79 2.64
CA THR A 155 10.41 5.41 2.63
C THR A 155 10.56 4.93 1.18
N GLY A 156 11.04 3.72 0.99
CA GLY A 156 10.93 2.99 -0.28
C GLY A 156 10.44 1.58 -0.03
N LYS A 157 9.58 1.07 -0.91
CA LYS A 157 9.11 -0.31 -0.90
C LYS A 157 9.94 -1.10 -1.89
N CYS A 158 10.79 -1.98 -1.37
CA CYS A 158 11.65 -2.85 -2.16
C CYS A 158 10.89 -4.13 -2.50
N ILE A 159 10.72 -4.45 -3.77
CA ILE A 159 9.97 -5.62 -4.23
C ILE A 159 10.83 -6.40 -5.22
N LEU A 160 10.94 -7.71 -5.00
CA LEU A 160 11.45 -8.63 -6.01
C LEU A 160 10.27 -9.18 -6.80
N TYR A 161 10.22 -8.89 -8.08
CA TYR A 161 9.26 -9.46 -9.02
C TYR A 161 9.86 -10.67 -9.72
N ASN A 162 9.01 -11.60 -10.13
CA ASN A 162 9.36 -12.52 -11.20
C ASN A 162 9.29 -11.74 -12.53
N SER A 163 10.37 -11.77 -13.31
CA SER A 163 10.53 -10.98 -14.54
C SER A 163 9.58 -11.38 -15.66
N GLU A 164 9.18 -12.65 -15.74
CA GLU A 164 8.29 -13.16 -16.79
C GLU A 164 6.81 -12.86 -16.50
N THR A 165 6.39 -13.06 -15.25
CA THR A 165 4.97 -13.00 -14.85
C THR A 165 4.58 -11.68 -14.20
N GLY A 166 5.55 -10.84 -13.81
CA GLY A 166 5.30 -9.61 -13.05
C GLY A 166 4.72 -9.87 -11.64
N ARG A 167 4.77 -11.12 -11.15
CA ARG A 167 4.26 -11.48 -9.82
C ARG A 167 5.27 -11.14 -8.73
N LYS A 168 4.78 -10.54 -7.64
CA LYS A 168 5.57 -10.21 -6.45
C LYS A 168 6.04 -11.48 -5.74
N GLN A 169 7.35 -11.62 -5.53
CA GLN A 169 7.94 -12.76 -4.80
C GLN A 169 8.36 -12.37 -3.38
N LYS A 170 9.03 -11.23 -3.21
CA LYS A 170 9.52 -10.76 -1.90
C LYS A 170 9.30 -9.27 -1.75
N ILE A 171 9.04 -8.81 -0.52
CA ILE A 171 8.83 -7.40 -0.18
C ILE A 171 9.66 -7.05 1.06
N ASN A 172 10.27 -5.88 1.05
CA ASN A 172 10.91 -5.27 2.22
C ASN A 172 10.81 -3.75 2.14
N TRP A 173 11.17 -3.06 3.21
CA TRP A 173 11.17 -1.61 3.28
C TRP A 173 12.57 -1.05 3.43
N VAL A 174 12.86 0.04 2.72
CA VAL A 174 14.21 0.63 2.69
C VAL A 174 14.70 1.03 4.08
N HIS A 175 13.86 1.64 4.92
CA HIS A 175 14.27 2.02 6.29
C HIS A 175 14.67 0.80 7.13
N ALA A 176 13.99 -0.34 6.95
CA ALA A 176 14.33 -1.59 7.61
C ALA A 176 15.63 -2.19 7.04
N MET A 177 15.81 -2.18 5.72
CA MET A 177 17.03 -2.66 5.06
C MET A 177 18.27 -1.82 5.42
N ALA A 178 18.10 -0.50 5.53
CA ALA A 178 19.14 0.44 5.93
C ALA A 178 19.39 0.44 7.45
N LYS A 179 18.64 -0.36 8.23
CA LYS A 179 18.74 -0.50 9.69
C LYS A 179 18.68 0.85 10.42
N LEU A 180 17.85 1.77 9.94
CA LEU A 180 17.69 3.10 10.53
C LEU A 180 17.04 2.96 11.90
N GLN A 181 17.77 3.36 12.95
CA GLN A 181 17.30 3.29 14.32
C GLN A 181 16.23 4.34 14.59
N ASN A 182 15.22 3.99 15.40
CA ASN A 182 14.13 4.88 15.80
C ASN A 182 13.42 5.58 14.62
N PHE A 183 13.33 4.90 13.46
CA PHE A 183 12.71 5.47 12.27
C PHE A 183 11.20 5.62 12.42
N ASN A 184 10.73 6.86 12.52
CA ASN A 184 9.31 7.18 12.63
C ASN A 184 8.69 7.31 11.23
N LEU A 185 8.18 6.19 10.73
CA LEU A 185 7.58 6.09 9.40
C LEU A 185 6.24 6.82 9.32
N GLN A 186 6.13 7.74 8.36
CA GLN A 186 4.84 8.29 7.90
C GLN A 186 4.76 8.15 6.39
N GLN A 187 4.01 7.14 5.95
CA GLN A 187 3.81 6.87 4.53
C GLN A 187 3.00 7.99 3.85
N CYS A 188 3.30 8.19 2.58
CA CYS A 188 2.53 8.97 1.63
C CYS A 188 2.24 8.12 0.39
N LEU A 189 1.42 8.65 -0.53
CA LEU A 189 1.16 7.96 -1.79
C LEU A 189 2.47 7.82 -2.59
N PHE A 190 2.64 6.68 -3.25
CA PHE A 190 3.62 6.57 -4.33
C PHE A 190 3.16 7.51 -5.47
N GLY A 191 4.11 8.24 -6.08
CA GLY A 191 3.80 9.25 -7.10
C GLY A 191 3.33 10.61 -6.57
N LEU A 192 3.23 10.80 -5.24
CA LEU A 192 2.77 12.09 -4.67
C LEU A 192 3.66 13.27 -5.05
N HIS A 193 4.96 13.05 -5.24
CA HIS A 193 5.91 14.08 -5.70
C HIS A 193 5.54 14.69 -7.06
N LEU A 194 4.69 14.01 -7.85
CA LEU A 194 4.21 14.49 -9.14
C LEU A 194 3.01 15.44 -9.02
N ILE A 195 2.46 15.66 -7.84
CA ILE A 195 1.20 16.40 -7.67
C ILE A 195 1.22 17.78 -8.36
N ASN A 196 2.34 18.50 -8.29
CA ASN A 196 2.45 19.86 -8.84
C ASN A 196 3.00 19.91 -10.27
N THR A 197 3.16 18.78 -10.97
CA THR A 197 3.69 18.79 -12.35
C THR A 197 2.67 19.33 -13.34
N ASP A 198 1.38 19.09 -13.09
CA ASP A 198 0.28 19.63 -13.89
C ASP A 198 -0.97 19.71 -13.02
N ASN A 199 -1.44 20.92 -12.73
CA ASN A 199 -2.60 21.13 -11.87
C ASN A 199 -3.93 20.87 -12.57
N LYS A 200 -3.96 20.80 -13.91
CA LYS A 200 -5.16 20.52 -14.70
C LYS A 200 -5.44 19.02 -14.78
N LYS A 201 -4.40 18.19 -14.71
CA LYS A 201 -4.56 16.73 -14.77
C LYS A 201 -5.29 16.21 -13.53
N PRO A 202 -6.33 15.37 -13.72
CA PRO A 202 -6.93 14.62 -12.63
C PRO A 202 -5.92 13.62 -12.03
N ILE A 203 -6.11 13.30 -10.75
CA ILE A 203 -5.28 12.34 -10.02
C ILE A 203 -6.00 11.00 -10.03
N ALA A 204 -5.32 9.96 -10.51
CA ALA A 204 -5.82 8.59 -10.49
C ALA A 204 -5.10 7.79 -9.40
N ILE A 205 -5.82 7.12 -8.51
CA ILE A 205 -5.24 6.36 -7.41
C ILE A 205 -5.60 4.88 -7.50
N VAL A 206 -4.58 4.03 -7.51
CA VAL A 206 -4.70 2.56 -7.51
C VAL A 206 -4.12 1.96 -6.23
N GLU A 207 -4.28 0.65 -6.05
CA GLU A 207 -3.72 -0.04 -4.88
C GLU A 207 -2.18 -0.16 -4.96
N SER A 208 -1.65 -0.58 -6.11
CA SER A 208 -0.26 -1.00 -6.23
C SER A 208 0.61 -0.08 -7.08
N GLU A 209 1.89 0.02 -6.72
CA GLU A 209 2.86 0.86 -7.43
C GLU A 209 3.10 0.37 -8.88
N LYS A 210 3.11 -0.95 -9.09
CA LYS A 210 3.15 -1.59 -10.42
C LYS A 210 2.02 -1.06 -11.30
N THR A 211 0.81 -1.07 -10.75
CA THR A 211 -0.42 -0.69 -11.44
C THR A 211 -0.38 0.79 -11.85
N ALA A 212 0.07 1.67 -10.94
CA ALA A 212 0.17 3.11 -11.22
C ALA A 212 1.14 3.41 -12.37
N ILE A 213 2.25 2.68 -12.44
CA ILE A 213 3.24 2.84 -13.51
C ILE A 213 2.67 2.39 -14.86
N ILE A 214 2.11 1.19 -14.93
CA ILE A 214 1.53 0.64 -16.17
C ILE A 214 0.39 1.55 -16.66
N ALA A 215 -0.50 1.94 -15.75
CA ALA A 215 -1.61 2.83 -16.09
C ALA A 215 -1.13 4.21 -16.55
N SER A 216 0.00 4.72 -16.03
CA SER A 216 0.57 5.99 -16.49
C SER A 216 1.18 5.95 -17.89
N LEU A 217 1.53 4.76 -18.39
CA LEU A 217 1.96 4.56 -19.78
C LEU A 217 0.75 4.55 -20.72
N ALA A 218 -0.35 3.92 -20.31
CA ALA A 218 -1.57 3.84 -21.11
C ALA A 218 -2.39 5.14 -21.11
N PHE A 219 -2.47 5.81 -19.96
CA PHE A 219 -3.32 6.98 -19.72
C PHE A 219 -2.50 8.15 -19.14
N PRO A 220 -1.65 8.79 -19.96
CA PRO A 220 -0.76 9.88 -19.53
C PRO A 220 -1.49 11.19 -19.16
N GLU A 221 -2.79 11.29 -19.42
CA GLU A 221 -3.68 12.38 -19.06
C GLU A 221 -3.96 12.45 -17.53
N TYR A 222 -3.71 11.37 -16.80
CA TYR A 222 -3.80 11.35 -15.34
C TYR A 222 -2.43 11.47 -14.66
N ILE A 223 -2.43 11.99 -13.44
CA ILE A 223 -1.33 11.81 -12.48
C ILE A 223 -1.63 10.56 -11.67
N TRP A 224 -0.93 9.46 -11.97
CA TRP A 224 -1.14 8.19 -11.29
C TRP A 224 -0.39 8.12 -9.96
N MET A 225 -1.08 7.65 -8.94
CA MET A 225 -0.55 7.43 -7.60
C MET A 225 -0.99 6.08 -7.07
N ALA A 226 -0.28 5.56 -6.07
CA ALA A 226 -0.67 4.31 -5.41
C ALA A 226 -0.68 4.42 -3.89
N THR A 227 -1.65 3.75 -3.27
CA THR A 227 -1.74 3.62 -1.81
C THR A 227 -0.68 2.68 -1.24
N GLY A 228 -0.17 1.77 -2.07
CA GLY A 228 0.79 0.74 -1.69
C GLY A 228 0.17 -0.42 -0.90
N GLY A 229 -1.17 -0.53 -0.93
CA GLY A 229 -1.96 -1.63 -0.34
C GLY A 229 -3.38 -1.19 0.04
N LEU A 230 -4.33 -2.14 -0.02
CA LEU A 230 -5.77 -1.96 0.22
C LEU A 230 -6.12 -1.09 1.44
N ASN A 231 -5.38 -1.26 2.53
CA ASN A 231 -5.63 -0.58 3.80
C ASN A 231 -4.88 0.74 4.00
N ASN A 232 -4.17 1.22 2.98
CA ASN A 232 -3.45 2.49 3.04
C ASN A 232 -4.24 3.67 2.46
N LEU A 233 -5.45 3.46 1.96
CA LEU A 233 -6.38 4.55 1.69
C LEU A 233 -6.83 5.18 3.03
N LYS A 234 -6.10 6.20 3.48
CA LYS A 234 -6.31 6.89 4.76
C LYS A 234 -6.37 8.40 4.52
N GLU A 235 -7.18 9.10 5.29
CA GLU A 235 -7.32 10.57 5.24
C GLU A 235 -5.96 11.28 5.20
N LYS A 236 -5.04 10.91 6.09
CA LYS A 236 -3.69 11.52 6.16
C LYS A 236 -2.89 11.45 4.85
N MET A 237 -3.14 10.43 4.02
CA MET A 237 -2.46 10.26 2.73
C MET A 237 -3.12 11.07 1.62
N LEU A 238 -4.40 11.39 1.76
CA LEU A 238 -5.19 12.13 0.79
C LEU A 238 -5.21 13.64 1.09
N LYS A 239 -4.90 14.05 2.32
CA LYS A 239 -4.79 15.46 2.73
C LYS A 239 -3.97 16.34 1.76
N PRO A 240 -2.83 15.89 1.19
CA PRO A 240 -2.10 16.69 0.20
C PRO A 240 -2.86 16.93 -1.11
N LEU A 241 -3.92 16.18 -1.40
CA LEU A 241 -4.70 16.23 -2.65
C LEU A 241 -5.88 17.20 -2.60
N ARG A 242 -6.03 17.99 -1.52
CA ARG A 242 -7.12 18.97 -1.38
C ARG A 242 -7.15 19.93 -2.57
N GLY A 243 -8.36 20.20 -3.06
CA GLY A 243 -8.57 21.05 -4.24
C GLY A 243 -8.23 20.37 -5.58
N ARG A 244 -7.93 19.07 -5.60
CA ARG A 244 -7.71 18.30 -6.82
C ARG A 244 -8.89 17.38 -7.09
N ASN A 245 -9.13 17.09 -8.37
CA ASN A 245 -10.05 16.05 -8.81
C ASN A 245 -9.34 14.70 -8.70
N VAL A 246 -9.86 13.82 -7.84
CA VAL A 246 -9.29 12.51 -7.56
C VAL A 246 -10.25 11.43 -8.02
N ILE A 247 -9.75 10.43 -8.74
CA ILE A 247 -10.49 9.24 -9.14
C ILE A 247 -9.78 8.02 -8.58
N LEU A 248 -10.49 7.22 -7.81
CA LEU A 248 -10.00 5.95 -7.30
C LEU A 248 -10.30 4.83 -8.30
N PHE A 249 -9.31 4.01 -8.59
CA PHE A 249 -9.40 2.81 -9.41
C PHE A 249 -9.09 1.59 -8.52
N PRO A 250 -10.07 1.11 -7.75
CA PRO A 250 -9.89 -0.06 -6.90
C PRO A 250 -9.70 -1.33 -7.73
N ASP A 251 -8.95 -2.30 -7.20
CA ASP A 251 -8.96 -3.67 -7.71
C ASP A 251 -10.42 -4.19 -7.75
N ALA A 252 -10.72 -5.14 -8.64
CA ALA A 252 -12.08 -5.58 -8.92
C ALA A 252 -12.86 -6.05 -7.67
N GLY A 253 -12.19 -6.70 -6.72
CA GLY A 253 -12.75 -7.12 -5.43
C GLY A 253 -12.80 -6.03 -4.34
N CYS A 254 -12.18 -4.87 -4.56
CA CYS A 254 -12.00 -3.81 -3.57
C CYS A 254 -13.03 -2.68 -3.66
N TYR A 255 -13.87 -2.63 -4.70
CA TYR A 255 -14.78 -1.49 -4.96
C TYR A 255 -15.64 -1.13 -3.75
N LYS A 256 -16.37 -2.11 -3.19
CA LYS A 256 -17.28 -1.87 -2.04
C LYS A 256 -16.51 -1.39 -0.80
N ILE A 257 -15.34 -1.97 -0.55
CA ILE A 257 -14.46 -1.61 0.59
C ILE A 257 -14.01 -0.15 0.46
N TRP A 258 -13.58 0.25 -0.74
CA TRP A 258 -13.13 1.63 -0.98
C TRP A 258 -14.29 2.62 -0.99
N LYS A 259 -15.47 2.23 -1.49
CA LYS A 259 -16.68 3.04 -1.45
C LYS A 259 -17.09 3.41 -0.01
N VAL A 260 -17.12 2.44 0.90
CA VAL A 260 -17.38 2.72 2.32
C VAL A 260 -16.27 3.60 2.93
N LYS A 261 -15.00 3.36 2.56
CA LYS A 261 -13.89 4.18 3.06
C LYS A 261 -14.03 5.65 2.64
N ILE A 262 -14.41 5.94 1.39
CA ILE A 262 -14.53 7.34 0.93
C ILE A 262 -15.68 8.09 1.61
N GLU A 263 -16.75 7.40 2.00
CA GLU A 263 -17.86 8.00 2.77
C GLU A 263 -17.41 8.48 4.16
N THR A 264 -16.34 7.91 4.70
CA THR A 264 -15.74 8.33 5.99
C THR A 264 -14.69 9.44 5.85
N LEU A 265 -14.32 9.82 4.63
CA LEU A 265 -13.30 10.83 4.38
C LEU A 265 -13.89 12.24 4.44
N PRO A 266 -13.08 13.26 4.77
CA PRO A 266 -13.48 14.65 4.68
C PRO A 266 -14.00 15.03 3.29
N SER A 267 -15.08 15.81 3.24
CA SER A 267 -15.72 16.28 2.02
C SER A 267 -14.92 17.35 1.26
N ASP A 268 -13.79 17.82 1.81
CA ASP A 268 -12.93 18.84 1.20
C ASP A 268 -11.99 18.28 0.11
N ILE A 269 -12.07 16.97 -0.18
CA ILE A 269 -11.38 16.30 -1.28
C ILE A 269 -12.42 15.79 -2.25
N ASN A 270 -12.38 16.26 -3.50
CA ASN A 270 -13.28 15.79 -4.56
C ASN A 270 -12.84 14.40 -5.03
N ILE A 271 -13.43 13.36 -4.45
CA ILE A 271 -13.10 11.96 -4.74
C ILE A 271 -14.26 11.28 -5.47
N GLN A 272 -13.95 10.74 -6.64
CA GLN A 272 -14.80 9.81 -7.37
C GLN A 272 -14.21 8.39 -7.29
N ILE A 273 -15.03 7.38 -7.48
CA ILE A 273 -14.61 5.98 -7.54
C ILE A 273 -15.06 5.38 -8.87
N SER A 274 -14.11 4.81 -9.60
CA SER A 274 -14.38 4.10 -10.84
C SER A 274 -15.03 2.75 -10.53
N ASP A 275 -16.15 2.46 -11.20
CA ASP A 275 -16.86 1.18 -11.14
C ASP A 275 -16.51 0.27 -12.34
N LEU A 276 -15.54 0.66 -13.18
CA LEU A 276 -15.13 -0.05 -14.39
C LEU A 276 -14.87 -1.54 -14.14
N LEU A 277 -13.96 -1.85 -13.22
CA LEU A 277 -13.60 -3.24 -12.88
C LEU A 277 -14.68 -3.93 -12.06
N TYR A 278 -15.50 -3.18 -11.32
CA TYR A 278 -16.63 -3.75 -10.60
C TYR A 278 -17.66 -4.36 -11.56
N HIS A 279 -17.88 -3.73 -12.72
CA HIS A 279 -18.80 -4.22 -13.75
C HIS A 279 -18.15 -5.16 -14.77
N LYS A 280 -16.91 -4.90 -15.20
CA LYS A 280 -16.24 -5.67 -16.25
C LYS A 280 -15.64 -6.99 -15.77
N ALA A 281 -15.18 -7.07 -14.53
CA ALA A 281 -14.49 -8.26 -14.05
C ALA A 281 -15.46 -9.41 -13.73
N THR A 282 -15.09 -10.62 -14.16
CA THR A 282 -15.79 -11.86 -13.78
C THR A 282 -15.64 -12.15 -12.28
N PRO A 283 -16.49 -13.02 -11.69
CA PRO A 283 -16.32 -13.46 -10.30
C PRO A 283 -14.92 -14.02 -10.01
N GLU A 284 -14.34 -14.76 -10.95
CA GLU A 284 -12.99 -15.32 -10.87
C GLU A 284 -11.96 -14.19 -10.82
N GLN A 285 -12.03 -13.24 -11.74
CA GLN A 285 -11.12 -12.08 -11.79
C GLN A 285 -11.21 -11.23 -10.53
N LYS A 286 -12.42 -11.07 -9.96
CA LYS A 286 -12.61 -10.40 -8.66
C LYS A 286 -11.88 -11.13 -7.53
N ARG A 287 -11.99 -12.47 -7.44
CA ARG A 287 -11.27 -13.28 -6.45
C ARG A 287 -9.76 -13.26 -6.65
N GLU A 288 -9.30 -13.13 -7.89
CA GLU A 288 -7.87 -13.02 -8.20
C GLU A 288 -7.30 -11.63 -7.94
N GLY A 289 -8.15 -10.62 -7.76
CA GLY A 289 -7.75 -9.24 -7.52
C GLY A 289 -7.32 -8.54 -8.80
N LEU A 290 -8.03 -8.76 -9.91
CA LEU A 290 -7.79 -8.09 -11.18
C LEU A 290 -7.74 -6.58 -10.97
N ASP A 291 -6.64 -5.96 -11.39
CA ASP A 291 -6.47 -4.51 -11.35
C ASP A 291 -6.54 -3.88 -12.76
N ILE A 292 -6.47 -2.55 -12.84
CA ILE A 292 -6.56 -1.86 -14.14
C ILE A 292 -5.34 -2.15 -15.02
N ALA A 293 -4.18 -2.45 -14.43
CA ALA A 293 -3.00 -2.80 -15.21
C ALA A 293 -3.16 -4.17 -15.87
N ASP A 294 -3.76 -5.14 -15.19
CA ASP A 294 -4.07 -6.44 -15.81
C ASP A 294 -5.01 -6.26 -17.01
N TYR A 295 -6.02 -5.39 -16.90
CA TYR A 295 -6.92 -5.05 -18.01
C TYR A 295 -6.21 -4.35 -19.17
N ILE A 296 -5.32 -3.39 -18.88
CA ILE A 296 -4.50 -2.70 -19.90
C ILE A 296 -3.58 -3.69 -20.63
N ILE A 297 -2.91 -4.57 -19.87
CA ILE A 297 -1.98 -5.55 -20.42
C ILE A 297 -2.69 -6.52 -21.34
N ASP A 298 -3.90 -6.95 -20.98
CA ASP A 298 -4.72 -7.82 -21.83
C ASP A 298 -5.03 -7.14 -23.17
N ILE A 299 -5.39 -5.85 -23.16
CA ILE A 299 -5.60 -5.09 -24.40
C ILE A 299 -4.32 -5.02 -25.23
N TRP A 300 -3.18 -4.67 -24.63
CA TRP A 300 -1.90 -4.57 -25.35
C TRP A 300 -1.45 -5.88 -25.98
N LYS A 301 -1.77 -7.03 -25.39
CA LYS A 301 -1.44 -8.35 -25.95
C LYS A 301 -2.35 -8.77 -27.10
N ASN A 302 -3.52 -8.15 -27.21
CA ASN A 302 -4.51 -8.44 -28.25
C ASN A 302 -4.49 -7.42 -29.40
N LEU A 303 -3.53 -6.48 -29.39
CA LEU A 303 -3.22 -5.56 -30.49
C LEU A 303 -2.12 -6.15 -31.39
#